data_AF-A0AAU7CJQ3-F1
#
_entry.id   AF-A0AAU7CJQ3-F1
#
_cell.length_a   1.000
_cell.length_b   1.000
_cell.length_c   1.000
_cell.angle_alpha   90.00
_cell.angle_beta   90.00
_cell.angle_gamma   90.00
#
_symmetry.space_group_name_H-M   'P 1'
#
loop_
_entity.id
_entity.type
_entity.pdbx_description
1 polymer ?
#
loop_
_entity_poly.entity_id
_entity_poly.type
_entity_poly.pdbx_seq_one_letter_code
_entity_poly.pdbx_strand_id
1 'polypeptide(L)'
;MNAFLTGSHIYGTPHEDSDIDLVVMMPVSQLGRLNELIAEDADSEMRYEGMKPGACVRFGKLNLIVVTDQDDYRAWQEGTAELTARKPVTRDEAKAVFHAKREANRKARENILAELVNDEPATPPKADFSKWADAVGFGEFNPA
;
A
#
# COMPACT_ATOMS: atom_id res chain seq x y z
N MET A 1 7.60 11.29 9.62
CA MET A 1 6.18 11.14 9.25
C MET A 1 6.11 11.27 7.73
N ASN A 2 5.58 10.27 7.03
CA ASN A 2 5.60 10.24 5.56
C ASN A 2 4.29 10.80 5.03
N ALA A 3 4.23 12.13 4.88
CA ALA A 3 3.06 12.85 4.40
C ALA A 3 3.45 13.96 3.40
N PHE A 4 2.60 14.24 2.41
CA PHE A 4 2.82 15.33 1.46
C PHE A 4 1.50 15.80 0.83
N LEU A 5 1.49 17.05 0.36
CA LEU A 5 0.36 17.64 -0.32
C LEU A 5 0.29 17.20 -1.79
N THR A 6 -0.91 17.03 -2.30
CA THR A 6 -1.19 16.71 -3.71
C THR A 6 -2.39 17.51 -4.19
N GLY A 7 -2.96 17.16 -5.35
CA GLY A 7 -4.22 17.70 -5.79
C GLY A 7 -4.11 19.05 -6.52
N SER A 8 -5.27 19.68 -6.66
CA SER A 8 -5.42 20.90 -7.47
C SER A 8 -4.60 22.08 -6.95
N HIS A 9 -4.41 22.18 -5.62
CA HIS A 9 -3.56 23.20 -4.99
C HIS A 9 -2.07 23.05 -5.31
N ILE A 10 -1.63 21.87 -5.75
CA ILE A 10 -0.21 21.60 -6.06
C ILE A 10 0.06 21.68 -7.57
N TYR A 11 -0.77 21.03 -8.39
CA TYR A 11 -0.54 20.91 -9.83
C TYR A 11 -1.71 21.36 -10.71
N GLY A 12 -2.86 21.71 -10.13
CA GLY A 12 -4.06 22.12 -10.87
C GLY A 12 -4.27 23.63 -10.86
N THR A 13 -5.54 24.02 -11.05
CA THR A 13 -6.01 25.40 -10.83
C THR A 13 -7.03 25.35 -9.70
N PRO A 14 -6.63 25.62 -8.44
CA PRO A 14 -7.56 25.56 -7.32
C PRO A 14 -8.63 26.67 -7.45
N HIS A 15 -9.79 26.40 -6.87
CA HIS A 15 -10.92 27.33 -6.74
C HIS A 15 -11.28 27.46 -5.25
N GLU A 16 -12.11 28.42 -4.87
CA GLU A 16 -12.54 28.59 -3.45
C GLU A 16 -13.08 27.29 -2.83
N ASP A 17 -13.72 26.46 -3.65
CA ASP A 17 -14.27 25.19 -3.19
C ASP A 17 -13.31 24.01 -3.22
N SER A 18 -12.07 24.20 -3.68
CA SER A 18 -11.10 23.11 -3.82
C SER A 18 -10.58 22.62 -2.48
N ASP A 19 -10.74 21.32 -2.26
CA ASP A 19 -10.15 20.63 -1.11
C ASP A 19 -8.61 20.63 -1.18
N ILE A 20 -7.97 20.68 -0.01
CA ILE A 20 -6.55 20.40 0.18
C ILE A 20 -6.38 18.89 0.28
N ASP A 21 -5.68 18.28 -0.66
CA ASP A 21 -5.41 16.84 -0.63
C ASP A 21 -4.09 16.55 0.10
N LEU A 22 -4.14 15.75 1.16
CA LEU A 22 -2.96 15.32 1.94
C LEU A 22 -2.81 13.81 1.87
N VAL A 23 -1.71 13.32 1.30
CA VAL A 23 -1.38 11.89 1.26
C VAL A 23 -0.59 11.53 2.51
N VAL A 24 -1.01 10.48 3.23
CA VAL A 24 -0.32 9.97 4.43
C VAL A 24 -0.08 8.47 4.29
N MET A 25 1.19 8.06 4.42
CA MET A 25 1.54 6.65 4.57
C MET A 25 1.35 6.24 6.03
N MET A 26 0.62 5.16 6.25
CA MET A 26 0.31 4.63 7.57
C MET A 26 0.46 3.11 7.61
N PRO A 27 1.01 2.50 8.68
CA PRO A 27 0.99 1.06 8.83
C PRO A 27 -0.45 0.49 8.86
N VAL A 28 -0.66 -0.67 8.24
CA VAL A 28 -1.97 -1.36 8.24
C VAL A 28 -2.51 -1.58 9.66
N SER A 29 -1.63 -1.83 10.63
CA SER A 29 -1.99 -2.04 12.04
C SER A 29 -2.65 -0.82 12.70
N GLN A 30 -2.49 0.38 12.15
CA GLN A 30 -3.08 1.61 12.68
C GLN A 30 -4.44 1.97 12.04
N LEU A 31 -4.84 1.28 10.97
CA LEU A 31 -6.12 1.54 10.29
C LEU A 31 -7.33 1.34 11.21
N GLY A 32 -7.27 0.33 12.11
CA GLY A 32 -8.34 0.09 13.08
C GLY A 32 -8.59 1.31 13.97
N ARG A 33 -7.52 1.86 14.54
CA ARG A 33 -7.60 3.04 15.39
C ARG A 33 -8.08 4.28 14.64
N LEU A 34 -7.64 4.47 13.40
CA LEU A 34 -8.12 5.57 12.55
C LEU A 34 -9.63 5.43 12.30
N ASN A 35 -10.11 4.22 11.97
CA ASN A 35 -11.53 3.98 11.73
C ASN A 35 -12.38 4.20 12.99
N GLU A 36 -11.89 3.83 14.17
CA GLU A 36 -12.54 4.13 15.45
C GLU A 36 -12.71 5.65 15.64
N LEU A 37 -11.63 6.41 15.46
CA LEU A 37 -11.65 7.87 15.61
C LEU A 37 -12.61 8.55 14.63
N ILE A 38 -12.73 8.03 13.40
CA ILE A 38 -13.65 8.58 12.39
C ILE A 38 -15.10 8.20 12.71
N ALA A 39 -15.34 6.98 13.20
CA ALA A 39 -16.69 6.49 13.50
C ALA A 39 -17.32 7.20 14.70
N GLU A 40 -16.51 7.69 15.64
CA GLU A 40 -16.97 8.51 16.76
C GLU A 40 -17.50 9.89 16.30
N ASP A 41 -17.11 10.36 15.11
CA ASP A 41 -17.42 11.68 14.54
C ASP A 41 -18.49 11.57 13.42
N ALA A 42 -19.64 10.98 13.76
CA ALA A 42 -20.68 10.41 12.89
C ALA A 42 -21.46 11.35 11.93
N ASP A 43 -20.84 12.41 11.41
CA ASP A 43 -21.35 13.23 10.29
C ASP A 43 -20.58 12.97 8.97
N SER A 44 -19.75 11.93 8.94
CA SER A 44 -18.85 11.68 7.81
C SER A 44 -19.50 10.88 6.68
N GLU A 45 -19.99 11.56 5.63
CA GLU A 45 -20.29 10.98 4.30
C GLU A 45 -19.02 10.47 3.57
N MET A 46 -18.03 9.95 4.31
CA MET A 46 -16.66 9.69 3.87
C MET A 46 -16.46 8.28 3.31
N ARG A 47 -17.23 7.89 2.30
CA ARG A 47 -16.92 6.67 1.54
C ARG A 47 -16.93 6.97 0.05
N TYR A 48 -15.74 7.18 -0.51
CA TYR A 48 -15.56 7.20 -1.97
C TYR A 48 -15.85 5.81 -2.54
N GLU A 49 -16.73 5.72 -3.54
CA GLU A 49 -17.01 4.47 -4.24
C GLU A 49 -15.72 3.82 -4.77
N GLY A 50 -15.56 2.52 -4.51
CA GLY A 50 -14.45 1.71 -4.99
C GLY A 50 -13.15 1.76 -4.17
N MET A 51 -13.09 2.56 -3.09
CA MET A 51 -11.97 2.55 -2.16
C MET A 51 -12.21 1.58 -0.99
N LYS A 52 -11.15 0.88 -0.54
CA LYS A 52 -11.21 0.09 0.70
C LYS A 52 -11.58 1.02 1.87
N PRO A 53 -12.33 0.54 2.88
CA PRO A 53 -12.63 1.32 4.08
C PRO A 53 -11.37 1.98 4.65
N GLY A 54 -11.41 3.29 4.88
CA GLY A 54 -10.30 4.07 5.47
C GLY A 54 -9.31 4.71 4.48
N ALA A 55 -9.50 4.59 3.16
CA ALA A 55 -8.54 5.12 2.19
C ALA A 55 -8.64 6.65 1.95
N CYS A 56 -9.76 7.28 2.31
CA CYS A 56 -9.96 8.72 2.14
C CYS A 56 -10.89 9.29 3.21
N VAL A 57 -10.46 10.32 3.93
CA VAL A 57 -11.14 10.91 5.10
C VAL A 57 -11.20 12.42 4.93
N ARG A 58 -12.37 13.04 5.03
CA ARG A 58 -12.58 14.47 4.77
C ARG A 58 -12.89 15.28 6.02
N PHE A 59 -12.03 16.21 6.39
CA PHE A 59 -12.25 17.15 7.49
C PHE A 59 -12.46 18.56 6.94
N GLY A 60 -13.72 18.95 6.73
CA GLY A 60 -14.03 20.21 6.03
C GLY A 60 -13.47 20.21 4.61
N LYS A 61 -12.57 21.16 4.29
CA LYS A 61 -11.85 21.25 3.01
C LYS A 61 -10.54 20.44 2.98
N LEU A 62 -10.20 19.67 4.01
CA LEU A 62 -9.04 18.77 3.99
C LEU A 62 -9.49 17.38 3.55
N ASN A 63 -8.89 16.86 2.49
CA ASN A 63 -9.07 15.49 2.01
C ASN A 63 -7.81 14.66 2.34
N LEU A 64 -7.90 13.84 3.37
CA LEU A 64 -6.83 12.96 3.83
C LEU A 64 -6.86 11.64 3.07
N ILE A 65 -5.88 11.42 2.21
CA ILE A 65 -5.69 10.20 1.42
C ILE A 65 -4.74 9.29 2.20
N VAL A 66 -5.27 8.21 2.77
CA VAL A 66 -4.48 7.27 3.57
C VAL A 66 -4.08 6.09 2.71
N VAL A 67 -2.79 5.82 2.66
CA VAL A 67 -2.23 4.65 1.97
C VAL A 67 -1.42 3.82 2.96
N THR A 68 -1.52 2.51 2.83
CA THR A 68 -0.81 1.56 3.71
C THR A 68 0.17 0.67 2.99
N ASP A 69 0.20 0.77 1.68
CA ASP A 69 1.10 0.05 0.80
C ASP A 69 2.14 1.03 0.25
N GLN A 70 3.40 0.61 0.29
CA GLN A 70 4.53 1.47 -0.07
C GLN A 70 4.55 1.80 -1.57
N ASP A 71 4.04 0.90 -2.42
CA ASP A 71 3.97 1.11 -3.86
C ASP A 71 2.87 2.12 -4.19
N ASP A 72 1.71 2.02 -3.55
CA ASP A 72 0.66 3.04 -3.68
C ASP A 72 1.15 4.42 -3.22
N TYR A 73 1.89 4.51 -2.11
CA TYR A 73 2.48 5.76 -1.66
C TYR A 73 3.47 6.34 -2.69
N ARG A 74 4.33 5.49 -3.28
CA ARG A 74 5.26 5.89 -4.34
C ARG A 74 4.52 6.36 -5.60
N ALA A 75 3.47 5.66 -6.02
CA ALA A 75 2.64 6.09 -7.14
C ALA A 75 2.06 7.49 -6.91
N TRP A 76 1.65 7.79 -5.68
CA TRP A 76 1.24 9.14 -5.32
C TRP A 76 2.40 10.14 -5.40
N GLN A 77 3.57 9.84 -4.84
CA GLN A 77 4.72 10.75 -4.87
C GLN A 77 5.17 11.07 -6.31
N GLU A 78 5.33 10.04 -7.13
CA GLU A 78 5.75 10.16 -8.51
C GLU A 78 4.68 10.84 -9.36
N GLY A 79 3.40 10.50 -9.17
CA GLY A 79 2.29 11.15 -9.86
C GLY A 79 2.21 12.63 -9.53
N THR A 80 2.33 13.00 -8.27
CA THR A 80 2.36 14.40 -7.86
C THR A 80 3.56 15.13 -8.46
N ALA A 81 4.76 14.54 -8.43
CA ALA A 81 5.96 15.15 -9.02
C ALA A 81 5.80 15.36 -10.53
N GLU A 82 5.30 14.35 -11.24
CA GLU A 82 5.04 14.41 -12.69
C GLU A 82 4.02 15.50 -13.04
N LEU A 83 2.88 15.53 -12.35
CA LEU A 83 1.81 16.51 -12.60
C LEU A 83 2.27 17.92 -12.21
N THR A 84 3.08 18.07 -11.16
CA THR A 84 3.67 19.37 -10.76
C THR A 84 4.56 19.94 -11.85
N ALA A 85 5.33 19.10 -12.55
CA ALA A 85 6.15 19.53 -13.68
C ALA A 85 5.30 19.94 -14.91
N ARG A 86 4.05 19.47 -14.99
CA ARG A 86 3.11 19.72 -16.10
C ARG A 86 2.08 20.82 -15.81
N LYS A 87 2.14 21.44 -14.63
CA LYS A 87 1.07 22.33 -14.15
C LYS A 87 0.79 23.53 -15.09
N PRO A 88 -0.47 23.98 -15.20
CA PRO A 88 -1.66 23.40 -14.58
C PRO A 88 -2.17 22.17 -15.35
N VAL A 89 -2.66 21.15 -14.63
CA VAL A 89 -3.33 19.98 -15.23
C VAL A 89 -4.81 19.93 -14.88
N THR A 90 -5.60 19.34 -15.75
CA THR A 90 -7.03 19.08 -15.51
C THR A 90 -7.23 17.88 -14.59
N ARG A 91 -8.44 17.76 -14.01
CA ARG A 91 -8.80 16.64 -13.13
C ARG A 91 -8.70 15.29 -13.85
N ASP A 92 -9.10 15.22 -15.12
CA ASP A 92 -9.12 13.95 -15.86
C ASP A 92 -7.70 13.52 -16.26
N GLU A 93 -6.81 14.45 -16.59
CA GLU A 93 -5.40 14.14 -16.78
C GLU A 93 -4.76 13.62 -15.48
N ALA A 94 -5.04 14.25 -14.34
CA ALA A 94 -4.53 13.80 -13.05
C ALA A 94 -5.03 12.38 -12.72
N LYS A 95 -6.32 12.12 -12.92
CA LYS A 95 -6.91 10.77 -12.75
C LYS A 95 -6.23 9.74 -13.66
N ALA A 96 -6.00 10.08 -14.93
CA ALA A 96 -5.36 9.18 -15.88
C ALA A 96 -3.94 8.81 -15.45
N VAL A 97 -3.14 9.77 -14.97
CA VAL A 97 -1.79 9.53 -14.45
C VAL A 97 -1.81 8.60 -13.23
N PHE A 98 -2.65 8.87 -12.23
CA PHE A 98 -2.72 8.01 -11.05
C PHE A 98 -3.29 6.62 -11.36
N HIS A 99 -4.24 6.50 -12.29
CA HIS A 99 -4.73 5.21 -12.76
C HIS A 99 -3.61 4.38 -13.39
N ALA A 100 -2.87 4.99 -14.34
CA ALA A 100 -1.76 4.32 -15.03
C ALA A 100 -0.66 3.87 -14.05
N LYS A 101 -0.28 4.70 -13.08
CA LYS A 101 0.74 4.33 -12.08
C LYS A 101 0.31 3.19 -11.17
N ARG A 102 -0.93 3.21 -10.68
CA ARG A 102 -1.46 2.11 -9.84
C ARG A 102 -1.57 0.80 -10.62
N GLU A 103 -1.97 0.88 -11.90
CA GLU A 103 -2.03 -0.30 -12.77
C GLU A 103 -0.63 -0.88 -13.03
N ALA A 104 0.36 -0.02 -13.29
CA ALA A 104 1.76 -0.43 -13.45
C ALA A 104 2.31 -1.12 -12.20
N ASN A 105 2.05 -0.56 -11.01
CA ASN A 105 2.46 -1.16 -9.73
C ASN A 105 1.79 -2.52 -9.51
N ARG A 106 0.49 -2.65 -9.82
CA ARG A 106 -0.23 -3.93 -9.71
C ARG A 106 0.42 -5.00 -10.60
N LYS A 107 0.67 -4.67 -11.86
CA LYS A 107 1.31 -5.59 -12.83
C LYS A 107 2.72 -5.98 -12.39
N ALA A 108 3.51 -5.01 -11.92
CA ALA A 108 4.86 -5.29 -11.41
C ALA A 108 4.83 -6.28 -10.23
N ARG A 109 3.90 -6.10 -9.30
CA ARG A 109 3.72 -7.01 -8.16
C ARG A 109 3.26 -8.40 -8.58
N GLU A 110 2.32 -8.50 -9.52
CA GLU A 110 1.87 -9.77 -10.08
C GLU A 110 3.00 -10.55 -10.76
N ASN A 111 3.86 -9.85 -11.51
CA ASN A 111 5.04 -10.46 -12.14
C ASN A 111 6.04 -11.00 -11.11
N ILE A 112 6.36 -10.20 -10.08
CA ILE A 112 7.27 -10.64 -9.00
C ILE A 112 6.70 -11.88 -8.27
N LEU A 113 5.39 -11.89 -7.99
CA LEU A 113 4.75 -13.04 -7.37
C LEU A 113 4.79 -14.28 -8.29
N ALA A 114 4.58 -14.11 -9.59
CA ALA A 114 4.67 -15.20 -10.56
C ALA A 114 6.10 -15.77 -10.63
N GLU A 115 7.13 -14.93 -10.59
CA GLU A 115 8.53 -15.37 -10.55
C GLU A 115 8.84 -16.16 -9.27
N LEU A 116 8.41 -15.66 -8.11
CA LEU A 116 8.63 -16.33 -6.82
C LEU A 116 7.90 -17.67 -6.67
N VAL A 117 6.76 -17.84 -7.35
CA VAL A 117 6.00 -19.10 -7.34
C VAL A 117 6.60 -20.13 -8.29
N ASN A 118 7.19 -19.69 -9.40
CA ASN A 118 7.81 -20.59 -10.38
C ASN A 118 9.22 -21.03 -9.97
N ASP A 119 9.86 -20.35 -9.03
CA ASP A 119 11.09 -20.80 -8.38
C ASP A 119 10.71 -21.85 -7.33
N GLU A 120 10.33 -23.06 -7.77
CA GLU A 120 10.13 -24.18 -6.85
C GLU A 120 11.40 -24.31 -5.99
N PRO A 121 11.28 -24.33 -4.64
CA PRO A 121 12.45 -24.53 -3.81
C PRO A 121 13.09 -25.83 -4.25
N ALA A 122 14.35 -25.75 -4.72
CA ALA A 122 15.14 -26.91 -5.09
C ALA A 122 14.90 -28.00 -4.04
N THR A 123 14.43 -29.18 -4.48
CA THR A 123 14.02 -30.24 -3.58
C THR A 123 15.12 -30.39 -2.53
N PRO A 124 14.86 -30.14 -1.24
CA PRO A 124 15.91 -30.15 -0.26
C PRO A 124 16.60 -31.51 -0.37
N PRO A 125 17.96 -31.55 -0.42
CA PRO A 125 18.67 -32.80 -0.57
C PRO A 125 18.11 -33.76 0.48
N LYS A 126 17.70 -34.96 0.06
CA LYS A 126 17.15 -35.96 0.97
C LYS A 126 18.12 -36.07 2.14
N ALA A 127 17.66 -35.69 3.33
CA ALA A 127 18.50 -35.72 4.51
C ALA A 127 18.98 -37.16 4.71
N ASP A 128 20.29 -37.35 4.61
CA ASP A 128 20.92 -38.64 4.87
C ASP A 128 21.03 -38.82 6.39
N PHE A 129 19.96 -39.34 6.98
CA PHE A 129 19.89 -39.61 8.41
C PHE A 129 20.77 -40.78 8.86
N SER A 130 21.42 -41.50 7.93
CA SER A 130 22.36 -42.58 8.29
C SER A 130 23.54 -42.06 9.11
N LYS A 131 23.93 -40.78 8.92
CA LYS A 131 24.99 -40.12 9.70
C LYS A 131 24.52 -39.53 11.03
N TRP A 132 23.22 -39.42 11.24
CA TRP A 132 22.66 -38.89 12.48
C TRP A 132 22.69 -39.93 13.59
N ALA A 133 22.43 -41.21 13.26
CA ALA A 133 22.42 -42.31 14.22
C ALA A 133 23.75 -42.45 14.99
N ASP A 134 24.89 -42.22 14.32
CA ASP A 134 26.21 -42.32 14.95
C ASP A 134 26.54 -41.12 15.87
N ALA A 135 25.91 -39.96 15.66
CA ALA A 135 26.22 -38.71 16.37
C ALA A 135 25.40 -38.51 17.66
N VAL A 136 24.17 -39.05 17.72
CA VAL A 136 23.29 -38.88 18.90
C VAL A 136 23.42 -39.97 19.97
N GLY A 137 24.25 -41.00 19.76
CA GLY A 137 24.59 -41.95 20.82
C GLY A 137 23.37 -42.57 21.51
N PHE A 138 22.30 -42.87 20.75
CA PHE A 138 21.17 -43.62 21.28
C PHE A 138 21.65 -45.05 21.57
N GLY A 139 22.14 -45.25 22.79
CA GLY A 139 22.29 -46.57 23.37
C GLY A 139 20.97 -47.32 23.27
N GLU A 140 21.07 -48.62 22.98
CA GLU A 140 19.96 -49.55 22.76
C GLU A 140 18.82 -49.30 23.75
N PHE A 141 17.70 -48.77 23.25
CA PHE A 141 16.47 -48.68 24.01
C PHE A 141 15.95 -50.11 24.17
N ASN A 142 16.17 -50.69 25.34
CA ASN A 142 15.66 -52.01 25.71
C ASN A 142 14.32 -51.84 26.47
N PRO A 143 13.16 -52.04 25.83
CA PRO A 143 11.88 -51.95 26.54
C PRO A 143 11.68 -53.22 27.36
N ALA A 144 11.70 -53.08 28.68
CA ALA A 144 11.18 -54.07 29.62
C ALA A 144 9.69 -53.84 29.88
#